data_AF-A0A923NQE1-F1
#
_entry.id   AF-A0A923NQE1-F1
#
_cell.length_a   1.000
_cell.length_b   1.000
_cell.length_c   1.000
_cell.angle_alpha   90.00
_cell.angle_beta   90.00
_cell.angle_gamma   90.00
#
_symmetry.space_group_name_H-M   'P 1'
#
loop_
_entity.id
_entity.type
_entity.pdbx_description
1 polymer ?
#
loop_
_entity_poly.entity_id
_entity_poly.type
_entity_poly.pdbx_seq_one_letter_code
_entity_poly.pdbx_strand_id
1 'polypeptide(L)'
;MQDLDEQEKARRRKEEIEFRNKKRYSNLFLFFGSIFQIAISLLIILGLWLLFAFIFFKVIGAQNQYVFQGFTIIIFIGGLMLGFTIYKKLAQYIIEKKNLKEKLTNDVIKHYAKLTKEEQEKLYRR
;
A
#
# COMPACT_ATOMS: atom_id res chain seq x y z
N MET A 1 -11.46 4.67 -47.55
CA MET A 1 -11.93 3.71 -46.51
C MET A 1 -10.79 2.85 -45.95
N GLN A 2 -9.76 2.49 -46.73
CA GLN A 2 -8.59 1.76 -46.21
C GLN A 2 -7.73 2.55 -45.19
N ASP A 3 -7.58 3.87 -45.35
CA ASP A 3 -6.77 4.69 -44.42
C ASP A 3 -7.41 4.87 -43.02
N LEU A 4 -8.74 4.79 -42.94
CA LEU A 4 -9.47 4.83 -41.66
C LEU A 4 -9.26 3.53 -40.86
N ASP A 5 -9.20 2.40 -41.56
CA ASP A 5 -9.02 1.06 -40.97
C ASP A 5 -7.59 0.86 -40.41
N GLU A 6 -6.57 1.42 -41.09
CA GLU A 6 -5.19 1.41 -40.58
C GLU A 6 -4.99 2.36 -39.40
N GLN A 7 -5.60 3.55 -39.41
CA GLN A 7 -5.58 4.44 -38.25
C GLN A 7 -6.26 3.81 -37.03
N GLU A 8 -7.37 3.09 -37.23
CA GLU A 8 -8.09 2.45 -36.13
C GLU A 8 -7.31 1.26 -35.56
N LYS A 9 -6.70 0.42 -36.41
CA LYS A 9 -5.78 -0.65 -35.96
C LYS A 9 -4.54 -0.09 -35.27
N ALA A 10 -3.99 1.03 -35.72
CA ALA A 10 -2.85 1.69 -35.08
C ALA A 10 -3.24 2.29 -33.70
N ARG A 11 -4.45 2.83 -33.55
CA ARG A 11 -4.98 3.28 -32.25
C ARG A 11 -5.17 2.11 -31.28
N ARG A 12 -5.81 1.02 -31.72
CA ARG A 12 -6.00 -0.18 -30.88
C ARG A 12 -4.66 -0.78 -30.40
N ARG A 13 -3.65 -0.85 -31.26
CA ARG A 13 -2.30 -1.31 -30.85
C ARG A 13 -1.63 -0.37 -29.86
N LYS A 14 -1.78 0.94 -30.00
CA LYS A 14 -1.23 1.92 -29.04
C LYS A 14 -1.92 1.80 -27.68
N GLU A 15 -3.24 1.63 -27.65
CA GLU A 15 -4.02 1.41 -26.43
C GLU A 15 -3.64 0.10 -25.72
N GLU A 16 -3.43 -0.99 -26.46
CA GLU A 16 -2.95 -2.26 -25.89
C GLU A 16 -1.54 -2.18 -25.30
N ILE A 17 -0.65 -1.42 -25.93
CA ILE A 17 0.72 -1.19 -25.43
C ILE A 17 0.67 -0.31 -24.18
N GLU A 18 -0.14 0.76 -24.17
CA GLU A 18 -0.36 1.58 -22.98
C GLU A 18 -0.99 0.77 -21.83
N PHE A 19 -1.95 -0.09 -22.11
CA PHE A 19 -2.57 -0.96 -21.11
C PHE A 19 -1.57 -1.95 -20.52
N ARG A 20 -0.73 -2.58 -21.36
CA ARG A 20 0.37 -3.46 -20.89
C ARG A 20 1.38 -2.70 -20.06
N ASN A 21 1.75 -1.48 -20.47
CA ASN A 21 2.67 -0.64 -19.71
C ASN A 21 2.07 -0.25 -18.35
N LYS A 22 0.82 0.23 -18.31
CA LYS A 22 0.09 0.52 -17.06
C LYS A 22 0.06 -0.68 -16.12
N LYS A 23 -0.22 -1.88 -16.64
CA LYS A 23 -0.21 -3.12 -15.84
C LYS A 23 1.15 -3.44 -15.23
N ARG A 24 2.25 -3.22 -15.97
CA ARG A 24 3.62 -3.41 -15.45
C ARG A 24 3.96 -2.40 -14.35
N TYR A 25 3.62 -1.12 -14.54
CA TYR A 25 3.85 -0.10 -13.52
C TYR A 25 3.00 -0.33 -12.26
N SER A 26 1.76 -0.82 -12.41
CA SER A 26 0.93 -1.23 -11.28
C SER A 26 1.52 -2.40 -10.50
N ASN A 27 2.02 -3.44 -11.19
CA ASN A 27 2.67 -4.56 -10.52
C ASN A 27 3.96 -4.13 -9.79
N LEU A 28 4.75 -3.24 -10.39
CA LEU A 28 5.92 -2.66 -9.73
C LEU A 28 5.52 -1.85 -8.49
N PHE A 29 4.47 -1.03 -8.58
CA PHE A 29 3.96 -0.28 -7.43
C PHE A 29 3.45 -1.19 -6.32
N LEU A 30 2.73 -2.26 -6.65
CA LEU A 30 2.30 -3.27 -5.66
C LEU A 30 3.48 -3.95 -5.00
N PHE A 31 4.52 -4.29 -5.77
CA PHE A 31 5.71 -4.96 -5.28
C PHE A 31 6.57 -4.06 -4.39
N PHE A 32 6.85 -2.83 -4.82
CA PHE A 32 7.56 -1.86 -3.98
C PHE A 32 6.71 -1.45 -2.78
N GLY A 33 5.40 -1.31 -2.96
CA GLY A 33 4.46 -1.02 -1.91
C GLY A 33 4.45 -2.09 -0.82
N SER A 34 4.38 -3.37 -1.18
CA SER A 34 4.42 -4.47 -0.20
C SER A 34 5.75 -4.51 0.56
N ILE A 35 6.88 -4.28 -0.11
CA ILE A 35 8.19 -4.18 0.56
C ILE A 35 8.20 -3.01 1.54
N PHE A 36 7.74 -1.83 1.12
CA PHE A 36 7.64 -0.66 1.99
C PHE A 36 6.71 -0.89 3.17
N GLN A 37 5.57 -1.55 2.96
CA GLN A 37 4.63 -1.91 4.02
C GLN A 37 5.31 -2.79 5.08
N ILE A 38 6.02 -3.82 4.64
CA ILE A 38 6.74 -4.73 5.55
C ILE A 38 7.82 -3.95 6.31
N ALA A 39 8.61 -3.13 5.62
CA ALA A 39 9.66 -2.32 6.25
C ALA A 39 9.08 -1.35 7.31
N ILE A 40 8.01 -0.62 6.99
CA ILE A 40 7.34 0.31 7.91
C ILE A 40 6.77 -0.44 9.12
N SER A 41 6.11 -1.58 8.87
CA SER A 41 5.53 -2.38 9.95
C SER A 41 6.60 -2.92 10.90
N LEU A 42 7.72 -3.40 10.36
CA LEU A 42 8.87 -3.84 11.15
C LEU A 42 9.47 -2.72 11.98
N LEU A 43 9.67 -1.52 11.40
CA LEU A 43 10.19 -0.36 12.14
C LEU A 43 9.27 0.05 13.30
N ILE A 44 7.95 0.02 13.09
CA ILE A 44 6.96 0.33 14.13
C ILE A 44 6.99 -0.72 15.24
N ILE A 45 6.98 -2.01 14.89
CA ILE A 45 7.05 -3.09 15.88
C ILE A 45 8.32 -2.98 16.71
N LEU A 46 9.46 -2.73 16.06
CA LEU A 46 10.76 -2.64 16.72
C LEU A 46 10.82 -1.41 17.64
N GLY A 47 10.28 -0.27 17.20
CA GLY A 47 10.14 0.94 18.03
C GLY A 47 9.23 0.73 19.24
N LEU A 48 8.06 0.11 19.06
CA LEU A 48 7.14 -0.22 20.15
C LEU A 48 7.76 -1.22 21.13
N TRP A 49 8.47 -2.21 20.61
CA TRP A 49 9.14 -3.23 21.43
C TRP A 49 10.27 -2.63 22.26
N LEU A 50 11.11 -1.76 21.67
CA LEU A 50 12.16 -1.04 22.41
C LEU A 50 11.57 -0.14 23.50
N LEU A 51 10.52 0.62 23.19
CA LEU A 51 9.81 1.44 24.16
C LEU A 51 9.26 0.60 25.32
N PHE A 52 8.62 -0.53 24.99
CA PHE A 52 8.09 -1.44 25.98
C PHE A 52 9.20 -2.06 26.85
N ALA A 53 10.27 -2.57 26.23
CA ALA A 53 11.40 -3.14 26.96
C ALA A 53 12.04 -2.11 27.88
N PHE A 54 12.20 -0.87 27.41
CA PHE A 54 12.69 0.23 28.23
C PHE A 54 11.79 0.48 29.45
N ILE A 55 10.47 0.57 29.27
CA ILE A 55 9.53 0.77 30.38
C ILE A 55 9.53 -0.44 31.33
N PHE A 56 9.47 -1.66 30.79
CA PHE A 56 9.38 -2.88 31.59
C PHE A 56 10.61 -3.11 32.47
N PHE A 57 11.82 -2.96 31.90
CA PHE A 57 13.06 -3.19 32.65
C PHE A 57 13.48 -1.98 33.48
N LYS A 58 13.33 -0.75 32.98
CA LYS A 58 13.85 0.44 33.66
C LYS A 58 12.87 1.05 34.66
N VAL A 59 11.56 1.02 34.37
CA VAL A 59 10.54 1.67 35.21
C VAL A 59 9.90 0.67 36.16
N ILE A 60 9.48 -0.49 35.65
CA ILE A 60 8.75 -1.48 36.46
C ILE A 60 9.73 -2.39 37.23
N GLY A 61 10.91 -2.67 36.66
CA GLY A 61 11.92 -3.54 37.28
C GLY A 61 11.46 -5.00 37.40
N ALA A 62 10.40 -5.39 36.69
CA ALA A 62 9.87 -6.75 36.72
C ALA A 62 10.75 -7.70 35.89
N GLN A 63 11.04 -8.88 36.43
CA GLN A 63 11.78 -9.95 35.72
C GLN A 63 10.87 -11.12 35.30
N ASN A 64 9.55 -10.93 35.31
CA ASN A 64 8.63 -12.00 34.95
C ASN A 64 8.61 -12.22 33.42
N GLN A 65 9.27 -13.29 32.98
CA GLN A 65 9.38 -13.68 31.57
C GLN A 65 8.03 -13.91 30.89
N TYR A 66 7.04 -14.44 31.61
CA TYR A 66 5.73 -14.78 31.02
C TYR A 66 4.93 -13.53 30.70
N VAL A 67 5.01 -12.52 31.57
CA VAL A 67 4.38 -11.20 31.33
C VAL A 67 5.06 -10.51 30.16
N PHE A 68 6.40 -10.52 30.10
CA PHE A 68 7.15 -9.93 29.01
C PHE A 68 6.81 -10.59 27.66
N GLN A 69 6.71 -11.92 27.62
CA GLN A 69 6.37 -12.67 26.42
C GLN A 69 4.92 -12.39 25.97
N GLY A 70 3.97 -12.34 26.90
CA GLY A 70 2.58 -11.98 26.61
C GLY A 70 2.44 -10.59 25.98
N PHE A 71 3.09 -9.58 26.56
CA PHE A 71 3.09 -8.23 26.00
C PHE A 71 3.82 -8.14 24.65
N THR A 72 4.88 -8.93 24.45
CA THR A 72 5.58 -8.98 23.16
C THR A 72 4.66 -9.43 22.03
N ILE A 73 3.80 -10.43 22.28
CA ILE A 73 2.79 -10.88 21.30
C ILE A 73 1.78 -9.76 21.02
N ILE A 74 1.31 -9.06 22.06
CA ILE A 74 0.37 -7.93 21.91
C ILE A 74 1.01 -6.80 21.08
N ILE A 75 2.27 -6.45 21.35
CA ILE A 75 3.02 -5.42 20.63
C ILE A 75 3.24 -5.83 19.18
N PHE A 76 3.52 -7.11 18.92
CA PHE A 76 3.68 -7.60 17.56
C PHE A 76 2.37 -7.46 16.76
N ILE A 77 1.25 -7.96 17.29
CA ILE A 77 -0.05 -7.87 16.63
C ILE A 77 -0.49 -6.40 16.47
N GLY A 78 -0.38 -5.61 17.54
CA GLY A 78 -0.71 -4.18 17.52
C GLY A 78 0.17 -3.39 16.56
N GLY A 79 1.47 -3.67 16.54
CA GLY A 79 2.42 -3.06 15.62
C GLY A 79 2.17 -3.42 14.16
N LEU A 80 1.74 -4.65 13.87
CA LEU A 80 1.29 -5.05 12.53
C LEU A 80 0.05 -4.25 12.10
N MET A 81 -0.98 -4.15 12.96
CA MET A 81 -2.20 -3.40 12.62
C MET A 81 -1.93 -1.90 12.44
N LEU A 82 -1.09 -1.32 13.29
CA LEU A 82 -0.67 0.08 13.17
C LEU A 82 0.19 0.31 11.93
N GLY A 83 1.14 -0.57 11.66
CA GLY A 83 1.97 -0.54 10.45
C GLY A 83 1.14 -0.58 9.18
N PHE A 84 0.15 -1.47 9.13
CA PHE A 84 -0.80 -1.54 8.02
C PHE A 84 -1.60 -0.25 7.84
N THR A 85 -2.09 0.32 8.95
CA THR A 85 -2.89 1.55 8.93
C THR A 85 -2.07 2.76 8.47
N ILE A 86 -0.84 2.90 8.98
CA ILE A 86 0.08 3.98 8.63
C ILE A 86 0.51 3.85 7.17
N TYR A 87 0.89 2.65 6.74
CA TYR A 87 1.24 2.38 5.35
C TYR A 87 0.09 2.71 4.40
N LYS A 88 -1.16 2.31 4.73
CA LYS A 88 -2.33 2.63 3.91
C LYS A 88 -2.53 4.14 3.76
N LYS A 89 -2.37 4.91 4.84
CA LYS A 89 -2.43 6.39 4.78
C LYS A 89 -1.28 6.99 3.96
N LEU A 90 -0.06 6.47 4.11
CA LEU A 90 1.10 6.91 3.34
C LEU A 90 0.94 6.61 1.84
N ALA A 91 0.46 5.43 1.50
CA ALA A 91 0.16 5.04 0.13
C ALA A 91 -0.91 5.96 -0.49
N GLN A 92 -1.97 6.28 0.26
CA GLN A 92 -2.98 7.27 -0.16
C GLN A 92 -2.36 8.65 -0.44
N TYR A 93 -1.55 9.14 0.51
CA TYR A 93 -0.89 10.44 0.37
C TYR A 93 0.08 10.48 -0.83
N ILE A 94 0.83 9.41 -1.07
CA ILE A 94 1.74 9.32 -2.22
C ILE A 94 0.95 9.31 -3.53
N ILE A 95 -0.16 8.56 -3.60
CA ILE A 95 -1.03 8.50 -4.79
C ILE A 95 -1.61 9.88 -5.11
N GLU A 96 -2.13 10.59 -4.09
CA GLU A 96 -2.68 11.94 -4.24
C GLU A 96 -1.62 12.97 -4.62
N LYS A 97 -0.48 13.01 -3.92
CA LYS A 97 0.56 14.04 -4.12
C LYS A 97 1.35 13.87 -5.42
N LYS A 98 1.52 12.64 -5.91
CA LYS A 98 2.25 12.35 -7.16
C LYS A 98 1.34 12.23 -8.38
N ASN A 99 0.04 12.45 -8.23
CA ASN A 99 -0.98 12.33 -9.28
C ASN A 99 -0.86 11.00 -10.07
N LEU A 100 -0.52 9.92 -9.37
CA LEU A 100 -0.26 8.61 -9.98
C LEU A 100 -1.56 7.93 -10.45
N LYS A 101 -2.73 8.52 -10.17
CA LYS A 101 -4.05 8.04 -10.62
C LYS A 101 -4.12 7.82 -12.14
N GLU A 102 -3.40 8.60 -12.95
CA GLU A 102 -3.38 8.42 -14.41
C GLU A 102 -2.49 7.26 -14.90
N LYS A 103 -1.49 6.87 -14.09
CA LYS A 103 -0.44 5.90 -14.46
C LYS A 103 -0.64 4.51 -13.84
N LEU A 104 -1.52 4.40 -12.85
CA LEU A 104 -1.83 3.15 -12.15
C LEU A 104 -3.10 2.51 -12.72
N THR A 105 -3.13 1.18 -12.78
CA THR A 105 -4.32 0.43 -13.17
C THR A 105 -5.42 0.59 -12.11
N ASN A 106 -6.67 0.64 -12.56
CA ASN A 106 -7.87 0.81 -11.73
C ASN A 106 -7.94 -0.14 -10.51
N ASP A 107 -7.43 -1.37 -10.60
CA ASP A 107 -7.37 -2.31 -9.47
C ASP A 107 -6.45 -1.83 -8.33
N VAL A 108 -5.31 -1.21 -8.65
CA VAL A 108 -4.38 -0.70 -7.64
C VAL A 108 -4.92 0.57 -7.01
N ILE A 109 -5.60 1.41 -7.80
CA ILE A 109 -6.34 2.56 -7.29
C ILE A 109 -7.46 2.07 -6.35
N LYS A 110 -8.18 1.00 -6.70
CA LYS A 110 -9.24 0.43 -5.86
C LYS A 110 -8.74 -0.15 -4.55
N HIS A 111 -7.55 -0.77 -4.55
CA HIS A 111 -6.98 -1.39 -3.37
C HIS A 111 -6.35 -0.37 -2.40
N TYR A 112 -5.81 0.74 -2.93
CA TYR A 112 -5.02 1.70 -2.14
C TYR A 112 -5.67 3.09 -1.97
N ALA A 113 -6.36 3.61 -2.98
CA ALA A 113 -7.00 4.93 -2.90
C ALA A 113 -8.39 4.83 -2.26
N LYS A 114 -8.71 5.78 -1.39
CA LYS A 114 -10.08 5.97 -0.88
C LYS A 114 -10.89 6.63 -1.99
N LEU A 115 -11.29 5.87 -3.00
CA LEU A 115 -12.17 6.38 -4.06
C LEU A 115 -13.48 6.86 -3.41
N THR A 116 -13.82 8.13 -3.64
CA THR A 116 -15.15 8.67 -3.35
C THR A 116 -16.21 7.87 -4.10
N LYS A 117 -17.44 7.78 -3.58
CA LYS A 117 -18.54 6.99 -4.21
C LYS A 117 -18.72 7.33 -5.71
N GLU A 118 -18.56 8.61 -6.08
CA GLU A 118 -18.62 9.08 -7.47
C GLU A 118 -17.46 8.58 -8.36
N GLU A 119 -16.25 8.43 -7.81
CA GLU A 119 -15.11 7.90 -8.56
C GLU A 119 -15.22 6.38 -8.75
N GLN A 120 -15.88 5.68 -7.81
CA GLN A 120 -16.21 4.26 -7.97
C GLN A 120 -17.27 4.04 -9.07
N GLU A 121 -18.30 4.87 -9.15
CA GLU A 121 -19.31 4.78 -10.21
C GLU A 121 -18.74 5.06 -11.61
N LYS A 122 -17.82 6.02 -11.75
CA LYS A 122 -17.13 6.28 -13.02
C LYS A 122 -16.20 5.13 -13.45
N LEU A 123 -15.68 4.35 -12.50
CA LEU A 123 -14.85 3.18 -12.76
C LEU A 123 -15.65 1.98 -13.26
N TYR A 124 -16.91 1.83 -12.83
CA TYR A 124 -17.80 0.72 -13.20
C TYR A 124 -18.59 0.96 -14.49
N ARG A 125 -18.65 2.20 -15.00
CA ARG A 125 -19.35 2.56 -16.26
C ARG A 125 -18.45 2.61 -17.51
N ARG A 126 -17.16 2.29 -17.41
CA ARG A 126 -16.24 2.11 -18.55
C ARG A 126 -15.90 0.64 -18.71
#